data_AF-A0A534RS02-F1
#
_entry.id   AF-A0A534RS02-F1
#
_cell.length_a   1.000
_cell.length_b   1.000
_cell.length_c   1.000
_cell.angle_alpha   90.00
_cell.angle_beta   90.00
_cell.angle_gamma   90.00
#
_symmetry.space_group_name_H-M   'P 1'
#
loop_
_entity.id
_entity.type
_entity.pdbx_description
1 polymer ?
#
loop_
_entity_poly.entity_id
_entity_poly.type
_entity_poly.pdbx_seq_one_letter_code
_entity_poly.pdbx_strand_id
1 'polypeptide(L)'
;MSDTLQVGVQTNCTAPLRLERVSLRLSQLFGADSMFLPDHYVSFIPRSVWKPEFTPAAKIVPSPDAFFDPYVMMGFMAARYRRVRIGTGVTEPFRRHPATLAQAFVTLDHLTRGRAILGIGNG
;
A
#
# COMPACT_ATOMS: atom_id res chain seq x y z
N MET A 1 -17.72 8.44 -17.69
CA MET A 1 -16.49 7.75 -17.26
C MET A 1 -15.47 7.95 -18.37
N SER A 2 -14.19 8.08 -18.06
CA SER A 2 -13.17 8.24 -19.10
C SER A 2 -12.94 6.88 -19.77
N ASP A 3 -13.05 6.81 -21.10
CA ASP A 3 -12.86 5.58 -21.89
C ASP A 3 -11.38 5.18 -22.04
N THR A 4 -10.48 5.84 -21.30
CA THR A 4 -9.04 5.54 -21.34
C THR A 4 -8.68 4.52 -20.27
N LEU A 5 -7.95 3.48 -20.69
CA LEU A 5 -7.31 2.53 -19.78
C LEU A 5 -6.41 3.28 -18.77
N GLN A 6 -6.55 2.93 -17.49
CA GLN A 6 -5.73 3.48 -16.41
C GLN A 6 -4.76 2.43 -15.89
N VAL A 7 -3.56 2.87 -15.50
CA VAL A 7 -2.50 1.98 -15.00
C VAL A 7 -2.22 2.27 -13.54
N GLY A 8 -2.35 1.23 -12.70
CA GLY A 8 -2.04 1.26 -11.28
C GLY A 8 -0.77 0.50 -10.93
N VAL A 9 -0.15 0.85 -9.79
CA VAL A 9 1.00 0.14 -9.24
C VAL A 9 0.71 -0.29 -7.81
N GLN A 10 0.98 -1.56 -7.50
CA GLN A 10 1.01 -2.02 -6.12
C GLN A 10 2.39 -1.77 -5.53
N THR A 11 2.41 -1.21 -4.34
CA THR A 11 3.63 -0.96 -3.56
C THR A 11 3.93 -2.15 -2.66
N ASN A 12 5.13 -2.22 -2.11
CA ASN A 12 5.43 -3.22 -1.09
C ASN A 12 4.89 -2.81 0.28
N CYS A 13 4.72 -1.49 0.54
CA CYS A 13 4.34 -0.96 1.84
C CYS A 13 5.21 -1.55 2.96
N THR A 14 6.53 -1.57 2.76
CA THR A 14 7.47 -2.23 3.67
C THR A 14 8.63 -1.36 4.11
N ALA A 15 9.21 -1.69 5.27
CA ALA A 15 10.42 -1.07 5.76
C ALA A 15 11.66 -1.47 4.91
N PRO A 16 12.67 -0.59 4.80
CA PRO A 16 12.76 0.73 5.40
C PRO A 16 11.96 1.80 4.64
N LEU A 17 11.39 2.78 5.35
CA LEU A 17 10.55 3.83 4.78
C LEU A 17 11.19 4.59 3.60
N ARG A 18 12.52 4.73 3.59
CA ARG A 18 13.24 5.36 2.47
C ARG A 18 13.04 4.63 1.15
N LEU A 19 12.98 3.30 1.18
CA LEU A 19 12.79 2.47 -0.02
C LEU A 19 11.36 2.65 -0.54
N GLU A 20 10.39 2.59 0.35
CA GLU A 20 8.97 2.83 0.04
C GLU A 20 8.76 4.24 -0.55
N ARG A 21 9.35 5.27 0.05
CA ARG A 21 9.28 6.64 -0.48
C ARG A 21 9.87 6.79 -1.88
N VAL A 22 10.95 6.06 -2.19
CA VAL A 22 11.53 6.05 -3.54
C VAL A 22 10.57 5.36 -4.50
N SER A 23 10.04 4.19 -4.14
CA SER A 23 9.05 3.46 -4.95
C SER A 23 7.84 4.35 -5.28
N LEU A 24 7.20 4.94 -4.27
CA LEU A 24 6.07 5.85 -4.43
C LEU A 24 6.39 7.06 -5.33
N ARG A 25 7.59 7.63 -5.17
CA ARG A 25 8.02 8.76 -6.01
C ARG A 25 8.22 8.32 -7.47
N LEU A 26 8.83 7.17 -7.71
CA LEU A 26 9.03 6.63 -9.05
C LEU A 26 7.69 6.29 -9.71
N SER A 27 6.76 5.64 -8.99
CA SER A 27 5.41 5.37 -9.51
C SER A 27 4.70 6.66 -9.94
N GLN A 28 4.83 7.74 -9.17
CA GLN A 28 4.27 9.03 -9.56
C GLN A 28 4.96 9.60 -10.81
N LEU A 29 6.30 9.56 -10.85
CA LEU A 29 7.09 10.10 -11.97
C LEU A 29 6.81 9.35 -13.28
N PHE A 30 6.57 8.04 -13.22
CA PHE A 30 6.20 7.22 -14.36
C PHE A 30 4.71 7.31 -14.72
N GLY A 31 3.93 8.16 -14.05
CA GLY A 31 2.57 8.47 -14.46
C GLY A 31 1.52 7.45 -14.02
N ALA A 32 1.75 6.71 -12.92
CA ALA A 32 0.72 5.82 -12.38
C ALA A 32 -0.55 6.60 -11.99
N ASP A 33 -1.70 6.15 -12.47
CA ASP A 33 -3.01 6.72 -12.15
C ASP A 33 -3.45 6.39 -10.72
N SER A 34 -2.99 5.25 -10.21
CA SER A 34 -3.35 4.73 -8.90
C SER A 34 -2.19 3.99 -8.22
N MET A 35 -2.17 4.04 -6.89
CA MET A 35 -1.20 3.34 -6.05
C MET A 35 -1.95 2.51 -5.00
N PHE A 36 -1.61 1.22 -4.92
CA PHE A 36 -2.25 0.29 -4.01
C PHE A 36 -1.28 -0.22 -2.94
N LEU A 37 -1.75 -0.31 -1.70
CA LEU A 37 -0.96 -0.80 -0.58
C LEU A 37 -1.52 -2.14 -0.09
N PRO A 38 -0.67 -3.16 0.09
CA PRO A 38 -1.08 -4.41 0.70
C PRO A 38 -1.37 -4.22 2.20
N ASP A 39 -2.37 -4.94 2.73
CA ASP A 39 -2.70 -4.97 4.16
C ASP A 39 -2.32 -6.32 4.78
N HIS A 40 -1.05 -6.48 5.18
CA HIS A 40 -0.51 -7.73 5.71
C HIS A 40 0.21 -7.52 7.05
N TYR A 41 0.00 -8.44 7.99
CA TYR A 41 0.85 -8.55 9.20
C TYR A 41 2.07 -9.44 8.99
N VAL A 42 1.93 -10.46 8.13
CA VAL A 42 2.97 -11.44 7.83
C VAL A 42 3.03 -11.72 6.35
N SER A 43 4.20 -12.09 5.88
CA SER A 43 4.46 -12.41 4.48
C SER A 43 4.15 -13.87 4.18
N PHE A 44 3.88 -14.14 2.91
CA PHE A 44 3.83 -15.50 2.37
C PHE A 44 5.23 -16.09 2.15
N ILE A 45 6.29 -15.28 2.28
CA ILE A 45 7.68 -15.73 2.14
C ILE A 45 8.18 -16.34 3.46
N PRO A 46 8.59 -17.62 3.47
CA PRO A 46 9.11 -18.26 4.68
C PRO A 46 10.35 -17.54 5.22
N ARG A 47 10.40 -17.33 6.54
CA ARG A 47 11.57 -16.72 7.21
C ARG A 47 12.86 -17.49 6.99
N SER A 48 12.78 -18.82 6.79
CA SER A 48 13.94 -19.68 6.54
C SER A 48 14.70 -19.33 5.24
N VAL A 49 14.01 -18.78 4.24
CA VAL A 49 14.61 -18.37 2.96
C VAL A 49 14.94 -16.87 2.91
N TRP A 50 14.56 -16.10 3.93
CA TRP A 50 14.89 -14.66 4.05
C TRP A 50 16.32 -14.42 4.52
N LYS A 51 17.27 -15.02 3.80
CA LYS A 51 18.70 -14.90 4.03
C LYS A 51 19.33 -14.24 2.80
N PRO A 52 20.35 -13.37 2.97
CA PRO A 52 21.03 -12.72 1.83
C PRO A 52 21.57 -13.65 0.75
N GLU A 53 21.82 -14.92 1.09
CA GLU A 53 22.28 -15.96 0.16
C GLU A 53 21.19 -16.41 -0.84
N PHE A 54 19.93 -16.47 -0.40
CA PHE A 54 18.80 -16.92 -1.23
C PHE A 54 17.91 -15.77 -1.70
N THR A 55 17.83 -14.69 -0.90
CA THR A 55 16.96 -13.56 -1.12
C THR A 55 17.76 -12.26 -1.04
N PRO A 56 18.20 -11.68 -2.19
CA PRO A 56 19.00 -10.45 -2.20
C PRO A 56 18.35 -9.28 -1.45
N ALA A 57 17.01 -9.20 -1.44
CA ALA A 57 16.25 -8.19 -0.71
C ALA A 57 16.49 -8.22 0.82
N ALA A 58 16.86 -9.38 1.39
CA ALA A 58 17.17 -9.52 2.81
C ALA A 58 18.40 -8.72 3.26
N LYS A 59 19.22 -8.20 2.32
CA LYS A 59 20.30 -7.26 2.62
C LYS A 59 19.81 -5.86 3.00
N ILE A 60 18.57 -5.52 2.65
CA ILE A 60 18.01 -4.16 2.77
C ILE A 60 16.73 -4.15 3.60
N VAL A 61 15.89 -5.16 3.43
CA VAL A 61 14.60 -5.31 4.12
C VAL A 61 14.81 -6.27 5.31
N PRO A 62 14.57 -5.82 6.55
CA PRO A 62 15.03 -6.53 7.76
C PRO A 62 14.29 -7.85 8.02
N SER A 63 13.09 -8.02 7.47
CA SER A 63 12.23 -9.19 7.67
C SER A 63 11.31 -9.35 6.47
N PRO A 64 10.91 -10.58 6.09
CA PRO A 64 9.86 -10.74 5.08
C PRO A 64 8.55 -10.10 5.55
N ASP A 65 8.32 -10.02 6.87
CA ASP A 65 7.11 -9.51 7.51
C ASP A 65 7.16 -7.99 7.77
N ALA A 66 8.12 -7.27 7.20
CA ALA A 66 8.37 -5.86 7.53
C ALA A 66 7.35 -4.88 6.90
N PHE A 67 6.06 -5.21 6.93
CA PHE A 67 4.98 -4.38 6.41
C PHE A 67 4.69 -3.19 7.33
N PHE A 68 4.35 -2.06 6.72
CA PHE A 68 3.76 -0.92 7.39
C PHE A 68 2.23 -1.05 7.42
N ASP A 69 1.60 -0.35 8.38
CA ASP A 69 0.16 -0.15 8.35
C ASP A 69 -0.24 0.64 7.08
N PRO A 70 -1.07 0.07 6.20
CA PRO A 70 -1.39 0.71 4.93
C PRO A 70 -2.28 1.95 5.12
N TYR A 71 -3.08 2.05 6.18
CA TYR A 71 -3.97 3.18 6.42
C TYR A 71 -3.19 4.41 6.87
N VAL A 72 -2.20 4.20 7.75
CA VAL A 72 -1.25 5.25 8.15
C VAL A 72 -0.45 5.72 6.93
N MET A 73 0.04 4.78 6.12
CA MET A 73 0.78 5.12 4.89
C MET A 73 -0.10 5.84 3.87
N MET A 74 -1.35 5.43 3.69
CA MET A 74 -2.33 6.13 2.86
C MET A 74 -2.61 7.54 3.36
N GLY A 75 -2.63 7.77 4.67
CA GLY A 75 -2.72 9.12 5.27
C GLY A 75 -1.51 9.99 4.89
N PHE A 76 -0.30 9.45 5.00
CA PHE A 76 0.92 10.11 4.52
C PHE A 76 0.85 10.41 3.01
N MET A 77 0.40 9.45 2.22
CA MET A 77 0.28 9.60 0.78
C MET A 77 -0.79 10.62 0.38
N ALA A 78 -1.91 10.67 1.10
CA ALA A 78 -2.98 11.65 0.86
C ALA A 78 -2.44 13.07 0.97
N ALA A 79 -1.57 13.33 1.94
CA ALA A 79 -0.90 14.61 2.16
C ALA A 79 0.17 14.94 1.09
N ARG A 80 0.83 13.94 0.51
CA ARG A 80 1.96 14.16 -0.41
C ARG A 80 1.58 14.10 -1.89
N TYR A 81 0.62 13.25 -2.25
CA TYR A 81 0.25 12.97 -3.63
C TYR A 81 -1.18 13.44 -3.90
N ARG A 82 -1.32 14.47 -4.73
CA ARG A 82 -2.59 15.20 -4.95
C ARG A 82 -3.36 14.78 -6.20
N ARG A 83 -2.77 13.95 -7.06
CA ARG A 83 -3.35 13.56 -8.36
C ARG A 83 -3.69 12.08 -8.45
N VAL A 84 -2.81 11.21 -7.96
CA VAL A 84 -2.98 9.74 -8.03
C VAL A 84 -4.12 9.27 -7.13
N ARG A 85 -4.86 8.25 -7.54
CA ARG A 85 -5.75 7.53 -6.61
C ARG A 85 -4.95 6.65 -5.67
N ILE A 86 -5.45 6.44 -4.47
CA ILE A 86 -4.74 5.71 -3.41
C ILE A 86 -5.69 4.69 -2.83
N GLY A 87 -5.29 3.43 -2.72
CA GLY A 87 -6.18 2.40 -2.19
C GLY A 87 -5.49 1.24 -1.49
N THR A 88 -6.31 0.40 -0.87
CA THR A 88 -5.90 -0.92 -0.41
C THR A 88 -5.96 -1.90 -1.57
N GLY A 89 -4.98 -2.80 -1.65
CA GLY A 89 -4.95 -3.88 -2.63
C GLY A 89 -4.48 -5.19 -2.00
N VAL A 90 -5.28 -5.87 -1.18
CA VAL A 90 -6.61 -5.49 -0.65
C VAL A 90 -6.59 -5.56 0.88
N THR A 91 -7.58 -4.96 1.53
CA THR A 91 -7.87 -5.16 2.97
C THR A 91 -8.97 -6.19 3.14
N GLU A 92 -9.26 -6.57 4.39
CA GLU A 92 -10.39 -7.45 4.73
C GLU A 92 -11.07 -7.00 6.05
N PRO A 93 -12.31 -7.45 6.33
CA PRO A 93 -13.09 -7.07 7.51
C PRO A 93 -12.95 -8.00 8.75
N PHE A 94 -12.20 -9.10 8.63
CA PHE A 94 -11.82 -10.02 9.71
C PHE A 94 -10.75 -9.42 10.65
N ARG A 95 -9.66 -8.85 10.11
CA ARG A 95 -8.58 -8.20 10.87
C ARG A 95 -8.97 -6.83 11.42
N ARG A 96 -9.91 -6.14 10.76
CA ARG A 96 -10.43 -4.83 11.18
C ARG A 96 -11.94 -4.84 11.16
N HIS A 97 -12.54 -4.51 12.31
CA HIS A 97 -13.99 -4.42 12.41
C HIS A 97 -14.56 -3.52 11.30
N PRO A 98 -15.64 -3.94 10.60
CA PRO A 98 -16.21 -3.20 9.48
C PRO A 98 -16.51 -1.72 9.77
N ALA A 99 -16.95 -1.39 10.99
CA ALA A 99 -17.19 0.00 11.39
C ALA A 99 -15.90 0.83 11.42
N THR A 100 -14.79 0.27 11.90
CA THR A 100 -13.48 0.94 11.92
C THR A 100 -12.93 1.08 10.51
N LEU A 101 -13.13 0.06 9.66
CA LEU A 101 -12.80 0.12 8.24
C LEU A 101 -13.54 1.27 7.54
N ALA A 102 -14.85 1.36 7.74
CA ALA A 102 -15.68 2.42 7.17
C ALA A 102 -15.25 3.82 7.66
N GLN A 103 -15.03 3.98 8.97
CA GLN A 103 -14.57 5.24 9.56
C GLN A 103 -13.22 5.70 8.98
N ALA A 104 -12.27 4.76 8.83
CA ALA A 104 -10.97 5.05 8.25
C ALA A 104 -11.09 5.48 6.78
N PHE A 105 -11.91 4.79 5.99
CA PHE A 105 -12.08 5.10 4.57
C PHE A 105 -12.84 6.39 4.30
N VAL A 106 -13.86 6.73 5.11
CA VAL A 106 -14.50 8.06 5.05
C VAL A 106 -13.46 9.15 5.34
N THR A 107 -12.61 8.95 6.35
CA THR A 107 -11.54 9.92 6.66
C THR A 107 -10.56 10.06 5.49
N LEU A 108 -10.12 8.94 4.90
CA LEU A 108 -9.23 8.93 3.74
C LEU A 108 -9.88 9.56 2.50
N ASP A 109 -11.18 9.37 2.30
CA ASP A 109 -11.93 10.02 1.23
C ASP A 109 -11.84 11.56 1.33
N HIS A 110 -12.09 12.10 2.53
CA HIS A 110 -11.93 13.54 2.79
C HIS A 110 -10.49 14.02 2.62
N LEU A 111 -9.50 13.31 3.17
CA LEU A 111 -8.08 13.66 3.06
C LEU A 111 -7.59 13.66 1.60
N THR A 112 -8.11 12.72 0.80
CA THR A 112 -7.74 12.57 -0.60
C THR A 112 -8.61 13.41 -1.54
N ARG A 113 -9.74 13.95 -1.06
CA ARG A 113 -10.77 14.63 -1.87
C ARG A 113 -11.37 13.68 -2.92
N GLY A 114 -11.89 12.53 -2.48
CA GLY A 114 -12.59 11.59 -3.34
C GLY A 114 -11.70 10.64 -4.15
N ARG A 115 -10.40 10.51 -3.81
CA ARG A 115 -9.45 9.66 -4.56
C ARG A 115 -9.10 8.36 -3.83
N ALA A 116 -9.69 8.10 -2.67
CA ALA A 116 -9.49 6.86 -1.92
C ALA A 116 -10.22 5.70 -2.62
N ILE A 117 -9.57 4.54 -2.70
CA ILE A 117 -10.17 3.30 -3.23
C ILE A 117 -10.14 2.23 -2.13
N LEU A 118 -11.31 1.78 -1.70
CA LEU A 118 -11.47 0.67 -0.77
C LEU A 118 -11.49 -0.66 -1.54
N GLY A 119 -10.31 -1.28 -1.70
CA GLY A 119 -10.20 -2.64 -2.21
C GLY A 119 -10.36 -3.63 -1.07
N ILE A 120 -11.40 -4.48 -1.13
CA ILE A 120 -11.72 -5.51 -0.14
C ILE A 120 -11.57 -6.90 -0.76
N GLY A 121 -10.94 -7.83 -0.04
CA GLY A 121 -10.88 -9.25 -0.38
C GLY A 121 -11.37 -10.13 0.77
N ASN A 122 -11.27 -11.44 0.55
CA ASN A 122 -11.69 -12.50 1.48
C ASN A 122 -10.57 -13.01 2.41
N GLY A 123 -9.40 -12.36 2.39
CA GLY A 123 -8.23 -12.78 3.18
C GLY A 123 -7.24 -13.62 2.40
#